data_AF-A0A7W8QFD9-F1
#
_entry.id   AF-A0A7W8QFD9-F1
#
_cell.length_a   1.000
_cell.length_b   1.000
_cell.length_c   1.000
_cell.angle_alpha   90.00
_cell.angle_beta   90.00
_cell.angle_gamma   90.00
#
_symmetry.space_group_name_H-M   'P 1'
#
loop_
_entity.id
_entity.type
_entity.pdbx_description
1 polymer ?
#
loop_
_entity_poly.entity_id
_entity_poly.type
_entity_poly.pdbx_seq_one_letter_code
_entity_poly.pdbx_strand_id
1 'polypeptide(L)' 'MNQRVTSAVARMGIDIGKSAFHVVGLDAAGKPAFRGASRVSASLNS' A
#
# COMPACT_ATOMS: atom_id res chain seq x y z
N MET A 1 -5.92 5.54 -16.24
CA MET A 1 -4.65 5.68 -15.51
C MET A 1 -3.81 4.44 -15.79
N ASN A 2 -2.78 4.54 -16.65
CA ASN A 2 -1.98 3.40 -17.06
C ASN A 2 -0.67 3.40 -16.26
N GLN A 3 -0.71 2.93 -15.02
CA GLN A 3 0.52 2.74 -14.25
C GLN A 3 1.21 1.49 -14.77
N ARG A 4 2.33 1.70 -15.46
CA ARG A 4 3.25 0.64 -15.87
C ARG A 4 3.81 0.01 -14.59
N VAL A 5 3.33 -1.17 -14.22
CA VAL A 5 3.81 -1.91 -13.05
C VAL A 5 5.16 -2.54 -13.43
N THR A 6 6.24 -1.77 -13.26
CA THR A 6 7.60 -2.25 -13.48
C THR A 6 8.17 -2.74 -12.15
N SER A 7 8.81 -3.90 -12.20
CA SER A 7 9.47 -4.67 -11.13
C SER A 7 8.53 -5.50 -10.25
N ALA A 8 8.68 -6.83 -10.37
CA ALA A 8 7.92 -7.83 -9.65
C ALA A 8 8.07 -7.62 -8.13
N VAL A 9 6.98 -7.23 -7.48
CA VAL A 9 6.90 -7.17 -6.02
C VAL A 9 7.11 -8.58 -5.50
N ALA A 10 8.22 -8.80 -4.78
CA ALA A 10 8.56 -10.11 -4.23
C ALA A 10 7.92 -10.34 -2.86
N ARG A 11 7.70 -9.26 -2.09
CA ARG A 11 7.09 -9.30 -0.75
C ARG A 11 6.20 -8.07 -0.54
N MET A 12 5.07 -8.24 0.13
CA MET A 12 4.14 -7.16 0.47
C MET A 12 3.93 -7.10 1.98
N GLY A 13 3.87 -5.89 2.53
CA GLY A 13 3.55 -5.63 3.94
C GLY A 13 2.48 -4.55 4.09
N ILE A 14 1.68 -4.66 5.15
CA ILE A 14 0.62 -3.71 5.49
C ILE A 14 0.85 -3.22 6.93
N ASP A 15 0.87 -1.90 7.09
CA ASP A 15 0.84 -1.22 8.38
C ASP A 15 -0.53 -0.57 8.57
N ILE A 16 -1.25 -0.92 9.64
CA ILE A 16 -2.63 -0.48 9.89
C ILE A 16 -2.64 0.51 11.06
N GLY A 17 -2.87 1.79 10.74
CA GLY A 17 -3.15 2.83 11.71
C GLY A 17 -4.66 3.01 11.96
N LYS A 18 -5.00 3.85 12.94
CA LYS A 18 -6.40 4.09 13.35
C LYS A 18 -7.30 4.63 12.22
N SER A 19 -6.75 5.39 11.28
CA SER A 19 -7.51 6.10 10.23
C SER A 19 -6.93 5.93 8.83
N ALA A 20 -5.89 5.11 8.69
CA ALA A 20 -5.24 4.84 7.41
C ALA A 20 -4.49 3.51 7.49
N PHE A 21 -4.31 2.86 6.34
CA PHE A 21 -3.35 1.78 6.19
C PHE A 21 -2.34 2.12 5.09
N HIS A 22 -1.10 1.71 5.31
CA HIS A 22 0.00 1.83 4.37
C HIS A 22 0.35 0.46 3.79
N VAL A 23 0.51 0.38 2.48
CA VAL A 23 0.95 -0.82 1.77
C VAL A 23 2.34 -0.56 1.19
N VAL A 24 3.29 -1.45 1.47
CA VAL A 24 4.63 -1.40 0.89
C VAL A 24 4.91 -2.71 0.16
N GLY A 25 5.28 -2.59 -1.11
CA GLY A 25 5.83 -3.70 -1.89
C GLY A 25 7.34 -3.59 -1.94
N LEU A 26 8.05 -4.67 -1.62
CA LEU A 26 9.50 -4.77 -1.70
C LEU A 26 9.90 -5.62 -2.92
N ASP A 27 11.02 -5.25 -3.55
CA ASP A 27 11.69 -6.07 -4.55
C ASP A 27 12.45 -7.25 -3.90
N ALA A 28 13.10 -8.08 -4.73
CA ALA A 28 13.87 -9.23 -4.26
C ALA A 28 15.08 -8.86 -3.37
N ALA A 29 15.56 -7.62 -3.45
CA ALA A 29 16.64 -7.09 -2.61
C ALA A 29 16.12 -6.46 -1.30
N GLY A 30 14.81 -6.49 -1.07
CA GLY A 30 14.18 -5.87 0.10
C GLY A 30 14.01 -4.35 0.00
N LYS A 31 14.22 -3.75 -1.19
CA LYS A 31 14.04 -2.31 -1.40
C LYS A 31 12.59 -1.99 -1.78
N PRO A 32 12.04 -0.83 -1.38
CA PRO A 32 10.68 -0.44 -1.76
C PRO A 32 10.53 -0.28 -3.28
N ALA A 33 9.70 -1.12 -3.90
CA ALA A 33 9.30 -1.04 -5.29
C ALA A 33 7.96 -0.32 -5.48
N PHE A 34 7.09 -0.38 -4.45
CA PHE A 34 5.78 0.28 -4.44
C PHE A 34 5.42 0.79 -3.04
N ARG A 35 4.73 1.93 -2.98
CA ARG A 35 4.14 2.48 -1.75
C ARG A 35 2.74 3.02 -2.06
N GLY A 36 1.75 2.60 -1.28
CA GLY A 36 0.37 3.08 -1.34
C GLY A 36 -0.15 3.45 0.04
N ALA A 37 -1.05 4.41 0.10
CA ALA A 37 -1.73 4.83 1.32
C ALA A 37 -3.22 4.99 1.04
N SER A 38 -4.07 4.54 1.95
CA SER A 38 -5.52 4.74 1.87
C SER A 38 -6.05 5.17 3.23
N ARG A 39 -6.96 6.15 3.21
CA ARG A 39 -7.65 6.63 4.43
C ARG A 39 -8.90 5.81 4.67
N VAL A 40 -9.16 5.53 5.93
CA VAL A 40 -10.39 4.92 6.40
C VAL A 40 -11.22 6.01 7.08
N SER A 41 -12.42 6.23 6.57
CA SER A 41 -13.43 7.08 7.19
C SER A 41 -14.67 6.26 7.49
N ALA A 42 -15.14 6.29 8.74
CA ALA A 42 -16.45 5.77 9.08
C ALA A 42 -17.52 6.77 8.62
N SER A 43 -18.46 6.32 7.79
CA SER A 43 -19.71 7.04 7.56
C SER A 43 -20.72 6.50 8.57
N LEU A 44 -21.19 7.37 9.46
CA LEU A 44 -22.31 7.07 10.33
C LEU A 44 -23.58 7.57 9.63
N ASN A 45 -24.46 6.65 9.26
CA ASN A 45 -25.79 6.99 8.76
C ASN A 45 -26.62 7.47 9.95
N SER A 46 -27.00 8.75 9.96
CA SER A 46 -27.98 9.34 10.88
C SER A 46 -29.37 9.30 10.29
#